data_AF-A0A2U1LFN5-F1
#
_entry.id   AF-A0A2U1LFN5-F1
#
_cell.length_a   1.000
_cell.length_b   1.000
_cell.length_c   1.000
_cell.angle_alpha   90.00
_cell.angle_beta   90.00
_cell.angle_gamma   90.00
#
_symmetry.space_group_name_H-M   'P 1'
#
loop_
_entity.id
_entity.type
_entity.pdbx_description
1 polymer ?
#
loop_
_entity_poly.entity_id
_entity_poly.type
_entity_poly.pdbx_seq_one_letter_code
_entity_poly.pdbx_strand_id
1 'polypeptide(L)'
;MARASYSVSAKSISSEVFNLKSHSWKTVQVSHIDINNPVEIGIFSNGSVHWLASQGGDLNRRNTILSFDVKEELFIETALPNVTCTEYTGFTCLGDLKGCLYALYGGCDGVDMDVWLMKEYGAVNSWSKIIRLNWVEFDVDYGMHPLCFIHEDDVVVDLDAWNIVRYNLSSKTMKMFKKCSTDWHLSLVYTESLVSPYG
;
A
#
# COMPACT_ATOMS: atom_id res chain seq x y z
N MET A 1 -17.61 4.46 -3.62
CA MET A 1 -16.87 4.06 -2.40
C MET A 1 -16.91 2.56 -2.33
N ALA A 2 -15.76 1.88 -2.21
CA ALA A 2 -15.68 0.43 -2.10
C ALA A 2 -15.18 0.08 -0.69
N ARG A 3 -15.76 -0.95 -0.06
CA ARG A 3 -15.27 -1.49 1.22
C ARG A 3 -15.26 -3.01 1.17
N ALA A 4 -14.23 -3.60 1.75
CA ALA A 4 -14.20 -5.02 2.06
C ALA A 4 -14.71 -5.22 3.50
N SER A 5 -15.49 -6.27 3.74
CA SER A 5 -15.93 -6.65 5.08
C SER A 5 -15.63 -8.11 5.36
N TYR A 6 -15.09 -8.41 6.53
CA TYR A 6 -14.79 -9.77 6.97
C TYR A 6 -15.87 -10.25 7.94
N SER A 7 -16.57 -11.34 7.59
CA SER A 7 -17.49 -12.01 8.51
C SER A 7 -16.78 -13.17 9.20
N VAL A 8 -16.61 -13.05 10.52
CA VAL A 8 -15.98 -14.06 11.38
C VAL A 8 -16.74 -15.40 11.36
N SER A 9 -18.02 -15.41 11.01
CA SER A 9 -18.85 -16.62 11.04
C SER A 9 -18.75 -17.51 9.80
N ALA A 10 -18.15 -17.05 8.70
CA ALA A 10 -18.27 -17.74 7.40
C ALA A 10 -16.97 -18.07 6.65
N LYS A 11 -15.77 -17.64 7.12
CA LYS A 11 -14.53 -17.70 6.31
C LYS A 11 -14.74 -17.20 4.87
N SER A 12 -15.57 -16.16 4.71
CA SER A 12 -15.84 -15.55 3.42
C SER A 12 -15.72 -14.05 3.56
N ILE A 13 -14.92 -13.45 2.68
CA ILE A 13 -14.81 -12.00 2.53
C ILE A 13 -15.88 -11.59 1.53
N SER A 14 -16.79 -10.72 1.96
CA SER A 14 -17.74 -10.06 1.08
C SER A 14 -17.25 -8.65 0.81
N SER A 15 -17.23 -8.26 -0.46
CA SER A 15 -16.95 -6.89 -0.87
C SER A 15 -18.24 -6.20 -1.29
N GLU A 16 -18.38 -4.93 -0.91
CA GLU A 16 -19.53 -4.13 -1.28
C GLU A 16 -19.07 -2.82 -1.92
N VAL A 17 -19.75 -2.46 -3.00
CA VAL A 17 -19.52 -1.21 -3.72
C VAL A 17 -20.75 -0.34 -3.56
N PHE A 18 -20.54 0.89 -3.09
CA PHE A 18 -21.59 1.90 -3.01
C PHE A 18 -21.65 2.71 -4.30
N ASN A 19 -22.80 2.67 -4.96
CA ASN A 19 -23.09 3.47 -6.14
C ASN A 19 -23.73 4.80 -5.70
N LEU A 20 -23.06 5.91 -6.00
CA LEU A 20 -23.52 7.25 -5.63
C LEU A 20 -24.76 7.69 -6.41
N LYS A 21 -24.96 7.21 -7.65
CA LYS A 21 -26.11 7.59 -8.48
C LYS A 21 -27.40 6.92 -8.02
N SER A 22 -27.33 5.65 -7.63
CA SER A 22 -28.48 4.88 -7.16
C SER A 22 -28.64 4.87 -5.64
N HIS A 23 -27.68 5.46 -4.90
CA HIS A 23 -27.63 5.44 -3.43
C HIS A 23 -27.78 4.03 -2.84
N SER A 24 -27.19 3.03 -3.49
CA SER A 24 -27.37 1.62 -3.13
C SER A 24 -26.03 0.88 -3.03
N TRP A 25 -25.98 -0.10 -2.13
CA TRP A 25 -24.88 -1.05 -2.03
C TRP A 25 -25.11 -2.23 -2.98
N LYS A 26 -24.04 -2.68 -3.64
CA LYS A 26 -24.00 -3.88 -4.46
C LYS A 26 -22.91 -4.80 -3.92
N THR A 27 -23.26 -6.05 -3.65
CA THR A 27 -22.26 -7.08 -3.30
C THR A 27 -21.51 -7.51 -4.55
N VAL A 28 -20.19 -7.53 -4.46
CA VAL A 28 -19.28 -8.09 -5.47
C VAL A 28 -18.57 -9.27 -4.82
N GLN A 29 -18.64 -10.43 -5.46
CA GLN A 29 -17.99 -11.62 -4.93
C GLN A 29 -16.48 -11.56 -5.15
N VAL A 30 -15.72 -11.83 -4.07
CA VAL A 30 -14.28 -12.06 -4.12
C VAL A 30 -14.07 -13.57 -4.01
N SER A 31 -13.32 -14.15 -4.93
CA SER A 31 -12.93 -15.56 -4.83
C SER A 31 -11.87 -15.73 -3.73
N HIS A 32 -12.09 -16.66 -2.79
CA HIS A 32 -11.13 -17.43 -1.96
C HIS A 32 -9.80 -16.80 -1.46
N ILE A 33 -9.69 -15.48 -1.42
CA ILE A 33 -8.46 -14.76 -1.04
C ILE A 33 -8.67 -14.12 0.32
N ASP A 34 -7.76 -14.41 1.25
CA ASP A 34 -7.71 -13.73 2.53
C ASP A 34 -6.97 -12.39 2.36
N ILE A 35 -7.66 -11.29 2.68
CA ILE A 35 -7.02 -9.98 2.76
C ILE A 35 -6.19 -9.98 4.05
N ASN A 36 -4.87 -9.80 3.91
CA ASN A 36 -3.88 -9.95 5.00
C ASN A 36 -4.27 -9.21 6.27
N ASN A 37 -4.88 -8.03 6.09
CA ASN A 37 -5.43 -7.25 7.16
C ASN A 37 -6.69 -6.53 6.65
N PRO A 38 -7.90 -6.93 7.06
CA PRO A 38 -9.14 -6.25 6.64
C PRO A 38 -9.24 -4.80 7.16
N VAL A 39 -8.29 -4.37 8.01
CA VAL A 39 -8.14 -2.98 8.47
C VAL A 39 -7.29 -2.14 7.49
N GLU A 40 -6.56 -2.76 6.56
CA GLU A 40 -5.82 -2.01 5.54
C GLU A 40 -6.77 -1.26 4.60
N ILE A 41 -6.59 0.05 4.54
CA ILE A 41 -7.31 0.92 3.62
C ILE A 41 -6.73 0.69 2.22
N GLY A 42 -7.61 0.36 1.28
CA GLY A 42 -7.21 0.12 -0.11
C GLY A 42 -6.66 1.39 -0.76
N ILE A 43 -5.59 1.23 -1.54
CA ILE A 43 -4.93 2.33 -2.25
C ILE A 43 -5.58 2.50 -3.62
N PHE A 44 -6.08 3.69 -3.93
CA PHE A 44 -6.59 3.99 -5.27
C PHE A 44 -5.47 4.46 -6.17
N SER A 45 -5.17 3.69 -7.22
CA SER A 45 -4.16 4.03 -8.23
C SER A 45 -4.55 3.40 -9.57
N ASN A 46 -4.29 4.11 -10.67
CA ASN A 46 -4.55 3.65 -12.04
C ASN A 46 -5.98 3.12 -12.28
N GLY A 47 -7.00 3.74 -11.65
CA GLY A 47 -8.41 3.40 -11.84
C GLY A 47 -8.91 2.20 -11.01
N SER A 48 -8.06 1.61 -10.20
CA SER A 48 -8.40 0.47 -9.34
C SER A 48 -8.08 0.74 -7.87
N VAL A 49 -8.77 0.04 -6.97
CA VAL A 49 -8.43 0.01 -5.54
C VAL A 49 -7.61 -1.24 -5.27
N HIS A 50 -6.48 -1.11 -4.57
CA HIS A 50 -5.49 -2.16 -4.37
C HIS A 50 -5.34 -2.54 -2.90
N TRP A 51 -5.23 -3.83 -2.63
CA TRP A 51 -4.96 -4.39 -1.31
C TRP A 51 -3.85 -5.43 -1.39
N LEU A 52 -3.08 -5.52 -0.31
CA LEU A 52 -2.20 -6.66 -0.12
C LEU A 52 -3.04 -7.86 0.34
N ALA A 53 -2.99 -8.92 -0.45
CA ALA A 53 -3.67 -10.18 -0.18
C ALA A 53 -2.66 -11.26 0.19
N SER A 54 -3.07 -12.22 1.01
CA SER A 54 -2.33 -13.48 1.15
C SER A 54 -3.17 -14.68 0.79
N GLN A 55 -2.46 -15.69 0.29
CA GLN A 55 -3.02 -17.00 0.04
C GLN A 55 -2.18 -18.05 0.75
N GLY A 56 -2.85 -19.01 1.39
CA GLY A 56 -2.23 -20.12 2.11
C GLY A 56 -2.20 -19.94 3.64
N GLY A 57 -1.99 -21.04 4.37
CA GLY A 57 -1.85 -21.02 5.82
C GLY A 57 -0.51 -20.43 6.28
N ASP A 58 -0.31 -20.33 7.60
CA ASP A 58 0.86 -19.66 8.22
C ASP A 58 2.23 -20.09 7.67
N LEU A 59 2.35 -21.35 7.24
CA LEU A 59 3.60 -21.95 6.76
C LEU A 59 3.88 -21.74 5.26
N ASN A 60 2.92 -21.25 4.47
CA ASN A 60 3.02 -21.14 3.00
C ASN A 60 2.38 -19.83 2.47
N ARG A 61 2.35 -18.77 3.28
CA ARG A 61 1.78 -17.47 2.89
C ARG A 61 2.47 -16.93 1.64
N ARG A 62 1.72 -16.83 0.54
CA ARG A 62 2.12 -16.08 -0.65
C ARG A 62 1.39 -14.75 -0.66
N ASN A 63 2.12 -13.65 -0.79
CA ASN A 63 1.50 -12.36 -0.98
C ASN A 63 1.18 -12.12 -2.47
N THR A 64 0.04 -11.51 -2.75
CA THR A 64 -0.37 -11.03 -4.07
C THR A 64 -1.02 -9.65 -3.91
N ILE A 65 -1.20 -8.92 -5.00
CA ILE A 65 -2.02 -7.71 -5.00
C ILE A 65 -3.40 -8.11 -5.51
N LEU A 66 -4.41 -7.90 -4.67
CA LEU A 66 -5.80 -7.95 -5.11
C LEU A 66 -6.21 -6.53 -5.47
N SER A 67 -6.71 -6.34 -6.69
CA SER A 67 -7.18 -5.05 -7.17
C SER A 67 -8.65 -5.13 -7.57
N PHE A 68 -9.42 -4.08 -7.34
CA PHE A 68 -10.78 -3.91 -7.81
C PHE A 68 -10.82 -2.80 -8.85
N ASP A 69 -11.05 -3.17 -10.11
CA ASP A 69 -11.27 -2.22 -11.20
C ASP A 69 -12.63 -1.55 -11.04
N VAL A 70 -12.63 -0.23 -10.84
CA VAL A 70 -13.87 0.52 -10.56
C VAL A 70 -14.75 0.65 -11.81
N LYS A 71 -14.17 0.58 -13.01
CA LYS A 71 -14.88 0.74 -14.27
C LYS A 71 -15.53 -0.57 -14.70
N GLU A 72 -14.76 -1.65 -14.68
CA GLU A 72 -15.23 -2.98 -15.10
C GLU A 72 -15.94 -3.72 -13.95
N GLU A 73 -15.80 -3.23 -12.71
CA GLU A 73 -16.32 -3.85 -11.48
C GLU A 73 -15.82 -5.29 -11.26
N LEU A 74 -14.54 -5.53 -11.60
CA LEU A 74 -13.90 -6.84 -11.52
C LEU A 74 -12.71 -6.84 -10.56
N PHE A 75 -12.51 -7.99 -9.90
CA PHE A 75 -11.31 -8.24 -9.12
C PHE A 75 -10.21 -8.84 -10.02
N ILE A 76 -9.00 -8.33 -9.87
CA ILE A 76 -7.81 -8.77 -10.62
C ILE A 76 -6.69 -9.02 -9.63
N GLU A 77 -6.10 -10.21 -9.70
CA GLU A 77 -4.88 -10.55 -8.96
C GLU A 77 -3.64 -10.19 -9.78
N THR A 78 -2.68 -9.51 -9.16
CA THR A 78 -1.40 -9.13 -9.78
C THR A 78 -0.25 -9.61 -8.90
N ALA A 79 0.76 -10.22 -9.52
CA ALA A 79 1.93 -10.71 -8.78
C ALA A 79 2.79 -9.55 -8.24
N LEU A 80 3.32 -9.76 -7.04
CA LEU A 80 4.33 -8.92 -6.42
C LEU A 80 5.71 -9.15 -7.07
N PRO A 81 6.70 -8.27 -6.82
CA PRO A 81 8.07 -8.49 -7.23
C PRO A 81 8.58 -9.87 -6.78
N ASN A 82 9.31 -10.57 -7.64
CA ASN A 82 9.96 -11.82 -7.25
C ASN A 82 11.17 -11.51 -6.37
N VAL A 83 11.03 -11.70 -5.06
CA VAL A 83 12.10 -11.53 -4.08
C VAL A 83 12.58 -12.89 -3.62
N THR A 84 13.89 -13.12 -3.68
CA THR A 84 14.51 -14.43 -3.41
C THR A 84 14.78 -14.71 -1.93
N CYS A 85 14.22 -13.91 -1.01
CA CYS A 85 14.46 -14.09 0.42
C CYS A 85 13.47 -15.09 1.02
N THR A 86 13.98 -16.03 1.80
CA THR A 86 13.21 -17.21 2.24
C THR A 86 12.91 -17.26 3.74
N GLU A 87 13.41 -16.31 4.53
CA GLU A 87 13.28 -16.37 6.00
C GLU A 87 12.63 -15.09 6.55
N TYR A 88 11.47 -15.27 7.20
CA TYR A 88 10.73 -14.32 8.07
C TYR A 88 10.36 -12.95 7.48
N THR A 89 10.40 -12.80 6.16
CA THR A 89 10.17 -11.53 5.46
C THR A 89 9.00 -11.64 4.49
N GLY A 90 8.30 -10.53 4.28
CA GLY A 90 7.11 -10.48 3.45
C GLY A 90 6.78 -9.06 3.02
N PHE A 91 5.80 -8.94 2.13
CA PHE A 91 5.25 -7.64 1.80
C PHE A 91 4.34 -7.17 2.94
N THR A 92 4.44 -5.91 3.30
CA THR A 92 3.74 -5.36 4.48
C THR A 92 2.76 -4.25 4.14
N CYS A 93 2.96 -3.55 3.02
CA CYS A 93 2.02 -2.50 2.61
C CYS A 93 2.09 -2.24 1.11
N LEU A 94 1.06 -1.56 0.61
CA LEU A 94 1.03 -0.90 -0.69
C LEU A 94 0.91 0.61 -0.50
N GLY A 95 1.27 1.36 -1.52
CA GLY A 95 1.01 2.80 -1.59
C GLY A 95 1.16 3.33 -3.00
N ASP A 96 0.95 4.63 -3.19
CA ASP A 96 1.13 5.30 -4.47
C ASP A 96 2.28 6.31 -4.36
N LEU A 97 3.16 6.30 -5.35
CA LEU A 97 4.27 7.24 -5.42
C LEU A 97 4.37 7.77 -6.85
N LYS A 98 4.02 9.05 -7.03
CA LYS A 98 3.92 9.73 -8.34
C LYS A 98 2.97 9.00 -9.33
N GLY A 99 1.86 8.45 -8.85
CA GLY A 99 0.88 7.74 -9.68
C GLY A 99 1.29 6.31 -10.04
N CYS A 100 2.40 5.82 -9.48
CA CYS A 100 2.86 4.44 -9.63
C CYS A 100 2.65 3.69 -8.32
N LEU A 101 2.11 2.48 -8.41
CA LEU A 101 1.92 1.60 -7.26
C LEU A 101 3.29 1.16 -6.71
N TYR A 102 3.50 1.28 -5.41
CA TYR A 102 4.65 0.71 -4.72
C TYR A 102 4.23 -0.36 -3.71
N ALA A 103 5.16 -1.27 -3.40
CA ALA A 103 5.02 -2.28 -2.37
C ALA A 103 6.23 -2.22 -1.42
N LEU A 104 5.99 -2.31 -0.12
CA LEU A 104 7.05 -2.45 0.89
C LEU A 104 7.34 -3.91 1.17
N TYR A 105 8.62 -4.24 1.19
CA TYR A 105 9.12 -5.57 1.53
C TYR A 105 10.12 -5.47 2.68
N GLY A 106 9.90 -6.27 3.74
CA GLY A 106 10.88 -6.43 4.81
C GLY A 106 12.16 -7.03 4.24
N GLY A 107 13.27 -6.30 4.30
CA GLY A 107 14.56 -6.70 3.76
C GLY A 107 15.10 -7.98 4.41
N CYS A 108 15.95 -8.68 3.67
CA CYS A 108 16.52 -9.97 4.06
C CYS A 108 17.32 -9.98 5.37
N ASP A 109 17.83 -8.83 5.77
CA ASP A 109 18.63 -8.65 6.99
C ASP A 109 17.75 -8.38 8.23
N GLY A 110 16.42 -8.31 8.05
CA GLY A 110 15.47 -8.03 9.11
C GLY A 110 15.50 -6.59 9.63
N VAL A 111 16.34 -5.72 9.07
CA VAL A 111 16.53 -4.32 9.51
C VAL A 111 16.31 -3.31 8.40
N ASP A 112 16.26 -3.75 7.15
CA ASP A 112 15.96 -2.89 6.02
C ASP A 112 14.54 -3.08 5.50
N MET A 113 14.07 -2.09 4.76
CA MET A 113 12.80 -2.07 4.04
C MET A 113 13.07 -1.64 2.61
N ASP A 114 12.71 -2.52 1.68
CA ASP A 114 12.83 -2.26 0.26
C ASP A 114 11.50 -1.73 -0.28
N VAL A 115 11.54 -0.55 -0.90
CA VAL A 115 10.42 0.02 -1.64
C VAL A 115 10.55 -0.41 -3.10
N TRP A 116 9.61 -1.24 -3.55
CA TRP A 116 9.49 -1.64 -4.94
C TRP A 116 8.44 -0.80 -5.64
N LEU A 117 8.74 -0.24 -6.80
CA LEU A 117 7.82 0.56 -7.62
C LEU A 117 7.47 -0.19 -8.91
N MET A 118 6.19 -0.26 -9.25
CA MET A 118 5.69 -0.79 -10.51
C MET A 118 5.72 0.33 -11.55
N LYS A 119 6.71 0.33 -12.45
CA LYS A 119 6.88 1.41 -13.44
C LYS A 119 5.82 1.38 -14.53
N GLU A 120 5.35 0.19 -14.88
CA GLU A 120 4.28 -0.02 -15.87
C GLU A 120 3.16 -0.77 -15.19
N TYR A 121 2.01 -0.12 -15.05
CA TYR A 121 0.88 -0.66 -14.32
C TYR A 121 0.42 -2.03 -14.87
N GLY A 122 0.26 -3.01 -13.97
CA GLY A 122 -0.08 -4.40 -14.28
C GLY A 122 1.08 -5.27 -14.80
N ALA A 123 2.22 -4.69 -15.16
CA ALA A 123 3.35 -5.45 -15.69
C ALA A 123 4.30 -5.89 -14.56
N VAL A 124 4.25 -7.19 -14.21
CA VAL A 124 5.10 -7.79 -13.16
C VAL A 124 6.60 -7.58 -13.41
N ASN A 125 7.02 -7.57 -14.67
CA ASN A 125 8.43 -7.36 -15.03
C ASN A 125 8.89 -5.90 -14.88
N SER A 126 7.97 -4.96 -14.60
CA SER A 126 8.28 -3.53 -14.44
C SER A 126 8.62 -3.14 -12.99
N TRP A 127 8.46 -4.07 -12.05
CA TRP A 127 8.83 -3.86 -10.66
C TRP A 127 10.33 -3.58 -10.54
N SER A 128 10.67 -2.50 -9.84
CA SER A 128 12.05 -2.16 -9.56
C SER A 128 12.18 -1.60 -8.15
N LYS A 129 13.25 -1.96 -7.46
CA LYS A 129 13.60 -1.39 -6.17
C LYS A 129 14.11 0.03 -6.35
N ILE A 130 13.48 0.99 -5.68
CA ILE A 130 13.81 2.42 -5.83
C ILE A 130 14.37 3.05 -4.55
N ILE A 131 14.00 2.53 -3.38
CA ILE A 131 14.41 3.06 -2.07
C ILE A 131 14.71 1.88 -1.15
N ARG A 132 15.76 2.03 -0.34
CA ARG A 132 16.06 1.16 0.80
C ARG A 132 16.07 2.04 2.05
N LEU A 133 15.23 1.71 3.03
CA LEU A 133 15.11 2.39 4.31
C LEU A 133 15.58 1.45 5.42
N ASN A 134 16.24 1.96 6.46
CA ASN A 134 16.77 1.15 7.54
C ASN A 134 16.07 1.48 8.87
N TRP A 135 15.43 0.50 9.49
CA TRP A 135 14.68 0.68 10.73
C TRP A 135 15.52 1.27 11.87
N VAL A 136 16.80 0.86 11.94
CA VAL A 136 17.73 1.31 12.98
C VAL A 136 18.18 2.75 12.74
N GLU A 137 18.42 3.15 11.48
CA GLU A 137 18.76 4.53 11.13
C GLU A 137 17.63 5.51 11.43
N PHE A 138 16.38 5.05 11.29
CA PHE A 138 15.18 5.87 11.49
C PHE A 138 14.61 5.82 12.91
N ASP A 139 15.12 4.94 13.79
CA ASP A 139 14.64 4.75 15.16
C ASP A 139 13.12 4.52 15.21
N VAL A 140 12.67 3.52 14.43
CA VAL A 140 11.26 3.17 14.24
C VAL A 140 10.92 1.77 14.78
N ASP A 141 9.68 1.60 15.24
CA ASP A 141 9.19 0.35 15.86
C ASP A 141 8.05 -0.32 15.09
N TYR A 142 7.23 0.44 14.35
CA TYR A 142 5.97 -0.03 13.76
C TYR A 142 5.91 0.03 12.23
N GLY A 143 6.47 1.06 11.59
CA GLY A 143 6.41 1.16 10.14
C GLY A 143 7.03 2.41 9.55
N MET A 144 7.44 2.30 8.30
CA MET A 144 7.93 3.42 7.48
C MET A 144 7.15 3.45 6.17
N HIS A 145 6.43 4.53 5.90
CA HIS A 145 5.59 4.66 4.70
C HIS A 145 6.04 5.85 3.86
N PRO A 146 6.65 5.62 2.68
CA PRO A 146 6.89 6.69 1.71
C PRO A 146 5.56 7.32 1.27
N LEU A 147 5.42 8.63 1.47
CA LEU A 147 4.19 9.35 1.14
C LEU A 147 4.26 9.96 -0.25
N CYS A 148 5.31 10.74 -0.53
CA CYS A 148 5.51 11.36 -1.83
C CYS A 148 6.97 11.78 -2.03
N PHE A 149 7.33 12.05 -3.28
CA PHE A 149 8.55 12.77 -3.61
C PHE A 149 8.27 14.28 -3.70
N ILE A 150 9.13 15.08 -3.09
CA ILE A 150 9.15 16.55 -3.24
C ILE A 150 10.04 16.93 -4.43
N HIS A 151 11.20 16.27 -4.54
CA HIS A 151 12.16 16.39 -5.66
C HIS A 151 12.64 14.97 -6.03
N GLU A 152 13.55 14.82 -6.99
CA GLU A 152 14.03 13.50 -7.45
C GLU A 152 14.53 12.62 -6.30
N ASP A 153 15.34 13.20 -5.40
CA ASP A 153 15.95 12.48 -4.28
C ASP A 153 15.29 12.75 -2.93
N ASP A 154 14.30 13.64 -2.85
CA ASP A 154 13.67 14.01 -1.59
C ASP A 154 12.32 13.33 -1.44
N VAL A 155 12.26 12.33 -0.57
CA VAL A 155 11.04 11.60 -0.23
C VAL A 155 10.51 12.06 1.13
N VAL A 156 9.20 12.23 1.24
CA VAL A 156 8.51 12.37 2.51
C VAL A 156 8.17 10.98 3.01
N VAL A 157 8.52 10.67 4.24
CA VAL A 157 8.26 9.37 4.87
C VAL A 157 7.49 9.61 6.16
N ASP A 158 6.43 8.83 6.35
CA ASP A 158 5.77 8.67 7.63
C ASP A 158 6.47 7.57 8.43
N LEU A 159 6.93 7.91 9.63
CA LEU A 159 7.60 7.04 10.58
C LEU A 159 6.65 6.80 11.75
N ASP A 160 6.22 5.55 11.92
CA ASP A 160 5.35 5.04 12.99
C ASP A 160 3.99 5.72 13.15
N ALA A 161 3.54 6.48 12.15
CA ALA A 161 2.43 7.43 12.34
C ALA A 161 2.71 8.36 13.52
N TRP A 162 3.96 8.72 13.79
CA TRP A 162 4.36 9.65 14.86
C TRP A 162 5.17 10.82 14.32
N ASN A 163 5.93 10.60 13.25
CA ASN A 163 6.79 11.62 12.67
C ASN A 163 6.70 11.60 11.14
N ILE A 164 6.55 12.78 10.54
CA ILE A 164 6.71 12.95 9.11
C ILE A 164 8.08 13.59 8.88
N VAL A 165 8.90 12.94 8.08
CA VAL A 165 10.28 13.38 7.80
C VAL A 165 10.50 13.57 6.31
N ARG A 166 11.38 14.51 5.96
CA ARG A 166 12.04 14.56 4.66
C ARG A 166 13.26 13.66 4.74
N TYR A 167 13.41 12.74 3.80
CA TYR A 167 14.61 11.96 3.64
C TYR A 167 15.20 12.18 2.25
N ASN A 168 16.48 12.53 2.19
CA ASN A 168 17.19 12.65 0.94
C ASN A 168 17.91 11.34 0.62
N LEU A 169 17.57 10.72 -0.51
CA LEU A 169 18.05 9.41 -0.93
C LEU A 169 19.55 9.40 -1.22
N SER A 170 20.07 10.50 -1.77
CA SER A 170 21.46 10.65 -2.22
C SER A 170 22.40 10.99 -1.06
N SER A 171 22.07 12.00 -0.26
CA SER A 171 22.89 12.41 0.89
C SER A 171 22.64 11.58 2.15
N LYS A 172 21.60 10.75 2.17
CA LYS A 172 21.16 9.98 3.34
C LYS A 172 20.83 10.85 4.56
N THR A 173 20.44 12.10 4.31
CA THR A 173 20.10 13.04 5.39
C THR A 173 18.60 13.10 5.62
N MET A 174 18.22 13.11 6.89
CA MET A 174 16.84 13.27 7.33
C MET A 174 16.61 14.64 7.94
N LYS A 175 15.44 15.24 7.69
CA LYS A 175 14.95 16.45 8.34
C LYS A 175 13.50 16.27 8.77
N MET A 176 13.20 16.54 10.04
CA MET A 176 11.83 16.50 10.55
C MET A 176 10.97 17.56 9.84
N PHE A 177 9.84 17.14 9.28
CA PHE A 177 8.80 18.06 8.78
C PHE A 177 7.78 18.36 9.87
N LYS A 178 7.26 17.32 10.51
CA LYS A 178 6.20 17.43 11.49
C LYS A 178 6.28 16.28 12.50
N LYS A 179 6.16 16.63 13.78
CA LYS A 179 5.85 15.67 14.82
C LYS A 179 4.34 15.57 14.96
N CYS A 180 3.81 14.36 14.83
CA CYS A 180 2.39 14.06 15.00
C CYS A 180 2.09 13.60 16.44
N SER A 181 0.80 13.40 16.75
CA SER A 181 0.41 12.82 18.04
C SER A 181 0.80 11.34 18.10
N THR A 182 0.81 10.78 19.31
CA THR A 182 1.06 9.35 19.55
C THR A 182 -0.14 8.45 19.20
N ASP A 183 -1.20 9.02 18.62
CA ASP A 183 -2.40 8.28 18.24
C ASP A 183 -2.26 7.69 16.85
N TRP A 184 -2.81 6.51 16.66
CA TRP A 184 -2.82 5.81 15.37
C TRP A 184 -3.53 6.66 14.32
N HIS A 185 -2.81 7.04 13.27
CA HIS A 185 -3.37 7.73 12.12
C HIS A 185 -2.79 7.21 10.81
N LEU A 186 -3.47 7.56 9.72
CA LEU A 186 -3.00 7.30 8.38
C LEU A 186 -2.60 8.63 7.74
N SER A 187 -1.40 8.69 7.17
CA SER A 187 -0.99 9.81 6.33
C SER A 187 -1.40 9.56 4.89
N LEU A 188 -2.06 10.56 4.28
CA LEU A 188 -2.46 10.55 2.88
C LEU A 188 -1.93 11.79 2.20
N VAL A 189 -1.44 11.64 0.97
CA VAL A 189 -1.03 12.76 0.14
C VAL A 189 -2.24 13.23 -0.66
N TYR A 190 -2.59 14.49 -0.46
CA TYR A 190 -3.64 15.16 -1.21
C TYR A 190 -3.02 16.24 -2.10
N THR A 191 -3.33 16.20 -3.38
CA THR A 191 -3.03 17.28 -4.32
C THR A 191 -4.34 17.97 -4.67
N GLU A 192 -4.44 19.27 -4.37
CA GLU A 192 -5.59 20.07 -4.78
C GLU A 192 -5.71 20.06 -6.31
N SER A 193 -6.90 19.70 -6.79
CA SER A 193 -7.29 19.92 -8.18
C SER A 193 -8.29 21.06 -8.18
N LEU A 194 -8.00 22.16 -8.89
CA LEU A 194 -8.90 23.32 -9.03
C LEU A 194 -10.16 23.01 -9.88
N VAL A 195 -10.47 21.74 -10.11
CA VAL A 195 -11.67 21.32 -10.81
C VAL A 195 -12.82 21.32 -9.80
N SER A 196 -13.74 22.27 -9.97
CA SER A 196 -14.94 22.36 -9.13
C SER A 196 -15.72 21.02 -9.18
N PRO A 197 -16.13 20.45 -8.03
CA PRO A 197 -17.00 19.27 -8.01
C PRO A 197 -18.42 19.58 -8.52
N TYR A 198 -18.75 20.86 -8.70
CA TYR A 198 -19.93 21.37 -9.37
C TYR A 198 -19.44 22.13 -10.60
N GLY A 199 -19.53 21.53 -11.79
CA GLY A 199 -19.13 22.20 -13.03
C GLY A 199 -19.72 23.60 -13.18
#